data_AF-A0A945L869-F1
#
_entry.id   AF-A0A945L869-F1
#
_cell.length_a   1.000
_cell.length_b   1.000
_cell.length_c   1.000
_cell.angle_alpha   90.00
_cell.angle_beta   90.00
_cell.angle_gamma   90.00
#
_symmetry.space_group_name_H-M   'P 1'
#
loop_
_entity.id
_entity.type
_entity.pdbx_description
1 polymer ?
#
loop_
_entity_poly.entity_id
_entity_poly.type
_entity_poly.pdbx_seq_one_letter_code
_entity_poly.pdbx_strand_id
1 'polypeptide(L)'
;GAMFREHTQVLSAAEVDAVVDTFVQWETNLQCESEQQMKEIANSDSPVESWIRGGADVATAPDPCFEARSAIYAWPEQNSVTTAKEVFFHESYHGLSNYLGGWCAKLEGKPEENYDSIRWFAEGTAEYFGNYMAAKVDGRDDYVQRILEKAYLDYQTEPGELFANAYFQAAALHLMVERGVVTQAEVLDGSLFHDCSYVERFDPDQSDIKYIFENFGDIEIVDDAYKYSDEALNG
;
A
#
# COMPACT_ATOMS: atom_id res chain seq x y z
N GLY A 1 20.43 5.78 9.03
CA GLY A 1 20.52 7.25 8.84
C GLY A 1 19.52 7.62 7.78
N ALA A 2 18.54 8.46 8.13
CA ALA A 2 17.21 8.50 7.51
C ALA A 2 17.22 8.59 5.97
N MET A 3 16.55 7.65 5.31
CA MET A 3 16.40 7.56 3.85
C MET A 3 15.40 8.59 3.29
N PHE A 4 14.81 9.44 4.13
CA PHE A 4 13.74 10.36 3.79
C PHE A 4 14.21 11.82 3.89
N ARG A 5 13.63 12.68 3.05
CA ARG A 5 13.84 14.14 3.18
C ARG A 5 13.14 14.62 4.44
N GLU A 6 13.73 15.59 5.11
CA GLU A 6 13.14 16.22 6.30
C GLU A 6 12.45 17.54 5.93
N HIS A 7 11.27 17.76 6.50
CA HIS A 7 10.49 18.98 6.38
C HIS A 7 10.45 19.76 7.70
N THR A 8 10.08 21.04 7.60
CA THR A 8 9.79 21.83 8.80
C THR A 8 8.50 21.33 9.43
N GLN A 9 8.57 20.96 10.72
CA GLN A 9 7.39 20.51 11.45
C GLN A 9 6.43 21.67 11.72
N VAL A 10 5.14 21.42 11.50
CA VAL A 10 4.05 22.31 11.92
C VAL A 10 3.61 22.04 13.37
N LEU A 11 3.90 20.84 13.88
CA LEU A 11 3.66 20.46 15.26
C LEU A 11 4.61 21.22 16.18
N SER A 12 4.09 21.66 17.33
CA SER A 12 4.92 22.16 18.42
C SER A 12 5.77 21.04 19.02
N ALA A 13 6.87 21.38 19.68
CA ALA A 13 7.73 20.39 20.33
C ALA A 13 6.96 19.44 21.28
N ALA A 14 5.96 19.96 22.01
CA ALA A 14 5.13 19.16 22.90
C ALA A 14 4.21 18.19 22.13
N GLU A 15 3.71 18.57 20.95
CA GLU A 15 2.92 17.69 20.10
C GLU A 15 3.80 16.60 19.46
N VAL A 16 5.02 16.94 19.04
CA VAL A 16 6.00 15.96 18.56
C VAL A 16 6.33 14.95 19.65
N ASP A 17 6.61 15.40 20.86
CA ASP A 17 6.87 14.52 22.00
C ASP A 17 5.67 13.61 22.28
N ALA A 18 4.44 14.14 22.24
CA ALA A 18 3.24 13.34 22.44
C ALA A 18 3.04 12.24 21.38
N VAL A 19 3.34 12.53 20.10
CA VAL A 19 3.26 11.54 19.01
C VAL A 19 4.33 10.46 19.19
N VAL A 20 5.57 10.85 19.50
CA VAL A 20 6.67 9.90 19.77
C VAL A 20 6.33 9.03 20.98
N ASP A 21 5.91 9.63 22.08
CA ASP A 21 5.54 8.90 23.31
C ASP A 21 4.41 7.90 23.05
N THR A 22 3.43 8.27 22.23
CA THR A 22 2.35 7.36 21.83
C THR A 22 2.87 6.15 21.05
N PHE A 23 3.76 6.38 20.07
CA PHE A 23 4.34 5.30 19.27
C PHE A 23 5.23 4.38 20.11
N VAL A 24 6.15 4.95 20.89
CA VAL A 24 7.06 4.19 21.77
C VAL A 24 6.27 3.42 22.83
N GLN A 25 5.22 4.01 23.40
CA GLN A 25 4.35 3.30 24.32
C GLN A 25 3.62 2.13 23.64
N TRP A 26 3.16 2.29 22.41
CA TRP A 26 2.58 1.18 21.65
C TRP A 26 3.62 0.08 21.40
N GLU A 27 4.79 0.43 20.87
CA GLU A 27 5.88 -0.49 20.52
C GLU A 27 6.38 -1.29 21.74
N THR A 28 6.57 -0.64 22.89
CA THR A 28 7.03 -1.28 24.13
C THR A 28 5.98 -2.20 24.78
N ASN A 29 4.71 -2.05 24.44
CA ASN A 29 3.62 -2.89 24.95
C ASN A 29 3.25 -4.05 24.00
N LEU A 30 3.96 -4.21 22.88
CA LEU A 30 3.72 -5.31 21.95
C LEU A 30 4.00 -6.67 22.59
N GLN A 31 3.24 -7.68 22.14
CA GLN A 31 3.44 -9.07 22.50
C GLN A 31 3.68 -9.87 21.21
N CYS A 32 4.94 -9.93 20.80
CA CYS A 32 5.37 -10.72 19.66
C CYS A 32 5.63 -12.17 20.07
N GLU A 33 5.58 -13.11 19.10
CA GLU A 33 5.72 -14.54 19.36
C GLU A 33 6.99 -14.96 20.13
N SER A 34 8.12 -14.28 19.93
CA SER A 34 9.40 -14.69 20.54
C SER A 34 10.06 -13.62 21.41
N GLU A 35 10.70 -14.06 22.51
CA GLU A 35 11.56 -13.21 23.34
C GLU A 35 12.72 -12.61 22.55
N GLN A 36 13.16 -13.26 21.46
CA GLN A 36 14.20 -12.73 20.60
C GLN A 36 13.69 -11.53 19.79
N GLN A 37 12.50 -11.61 19.18
CA GLN A 37 11.88 -10.46 18.52
C GLN A 37 11.65 -9.30 19.48
N MET A 38 11.17 -9.58 20.70
CA MET A 38 11.02 -8.55 21.73
C MET A 38 12.36 -7.91 22.12
N LYS A 39 13.46 -8.68 22.14
CA LYS A 39 14.82 -8.13 22.36
C LYS A 39 15.31 -7.33 21.16
N GLU A 40 15.00 -7.73 19.94
CA GLU A 40 15.37 -7.00 18.72
C GLU A 40 14.65 -5.64 18.66
N ILE A 41 13.34 -5.62 18.92
CA ILE A 41 12.53 -4.40 19.03
C ILE A 41 13.11 -3.48 20.11
N ALA A 42 13.31 -4.01 21.33
CA ALA A 42 13.80 -3.21 22.47
C ALA A 42 15.24 -2.70 22.32
N ASN A 43 16.08 -3.33 21.49
CA ASN A 43 17.45 -2.90 21.22
C ASN A 43 17.60 -2.16 19.89
N SER A 44 16.53 -1.99 19.11
CA SER A 44 16.56 -1.20 17.90
C SER A 44 16.40 0.27 18.27
N ASP A 45 17.30 1.14 17.78
CA ASP A 45 17.00 2.57 17.75
C ASP A 45 15.80 2.73 16.82
N SER A 46 14.62 3.02 17.37
CA SER A 46 13.38 3.05 16.58
C SER A 46 13.54 4.06 15.44
N PRO A 47 13.65 3.61 14.17
CA PRO A 47 13.84 4.52 13.06
C PRO A 47 12.63 5.45 12.92
N VAL A 48 11.47 4.99 13.38
CA VAL A 48 10.22 5.74 13.47
C VAL A 48 10.34 6.96 14.37
N GLU A 49 10.90 6.83 15.58
CA GLU A 49 11.11 7.98 16.46
C GLU A 49 11.96 9.04 15.76
N SER A 50 13.06 8.62 15.12
CA SER A 50 13.94 9.51 14.38
C SER A 50 13.21 10.21 13.23
N TRP A 51 12.33 9.50 12.52
CA TRP A 51 11.50 10.08 11.44
C TRP A 51 10.51 11.13 11.97
N ILE A 52 9.78 10.81 13.05
CA ILE A 52 8.82 11.74 13.64
C ILE A 52 9.52 13.00 14.15
N ARG A 53 10.65 12.85 14.88
CA ARG A 53 11.41 13.99 15.41
C ARG A 53 12.10 14.80 14.31
N GLY A 54 12.56 14.15 13.25
CA GLY A 54 13.17 14.79 12.09
C GLY A 54 12.16 15.49 11.16
N GLY A 55 10.86 15.22 11.31
CA GLY A 55 9.87 15.67 10.33
C GLY A 55 10.07 15.02 8.96
N ALA A 56 10.46 13.74 8.94
CA ALA A 56 10.72 12.99 7.73
C ALA A 56 9.46 12.86 6.86
N ASP A 57 9.60 13.04 5.55
CA ASP A 57 8.58 12.77 4.53
C ASP A 57 8.41 11.25 4.37
N VAL A 58 7.65 10.65 5.30
CA VAL A 58 7.47 9.20 5.37
C VAL A 58 5.99 8.84 5.26
N ALA A 59 5.70 7.88 4.39
CA ALA A 59 4.49 7.08 4.36
C ALA A 59 4.95 5.62 4.38
N THR A 60 4.65 4.90 5.47
CA THR A 60 5.11 3.51 5.62
C THR A 60 4.29 2.77 6.67
N ALA A 61 4.37 1.45 6.64
CA ALA A 61 3.72 0.55 7.59
C ALA A 61 4.75 -0.30 8.36
N PRO A 62 5.32 0.22 9.48
CA PRO A 62 6.28 -0.54 10.28
C PRO A 62 5.67 -1.82 10.86
N ASP A 63 6.41 -2.92 10.75
CA ASP A 63 5.94 -4.27 11.04
C ASP A 63 6.84 -5.05 12.02
N PRO A 64 7.03 -4.54 13.26
CA PRO A 64 8.00 -5.07 14.23
C PRO A 64 7.88 -6.57 14.52
N CYS A 65 6.67 -7.14 14.41
CA CYS A 65 6.45 -8.58 14.41
C CYS A 65 5.10 -8.93 13.77
N PHE A 66 4.82 -10.21 13.50
CA PHE A 66 3.67 -10.65 12.71
C PHE A 66 2.34 -10.13 13.27
N GLU A 67 2.19 -10.13 14.59
CA GLU A 67 0.98 -9.71 15.29
C GLU A 67 0.82 -8.19 15.42
N ALA A 68 1.85 -7.43 15.05
CA ALA A 68 1.92 -5.99 15.31
C ALA A 68 2.33 -5.21 14.07
N ARG A 69 1.45 -4.31 13.67
CA ARG A 69 1.63 -3.39 12.53
C ARG A 69 1.22 -2.00 12.95
N SER A 70 1.89 -1.01 12.38
CA SER A 70 1.52 0.39 12.48
C SER A 70 1.46 1.00 11.08
N ALA A 71 0.81 2.16 10.96
CA ALA A 71 0.84 2.97 9.76
C ALA A 71 1.24 4.38 10.17
N ILE A 72 2.20 4.95 9.44
CA ILE A 72 2.74 6.28 9.72
C ILE A 72 2.70 7.07 8.44
N TYR A 73 2.16 8.27 8.54
CA TYR A 73 2.08 9.20 7.44
C TYR A 73 2.43 10.62 7.92
N ALA A 74 3.50 11.18 7.38
CA ALA A 74 3.77 12.61 7.47
C ALA A 74 2.88 13.32 6.46
N TRP A 75 1.89 14.08 6.92
CA TRP A 75 0.97 14.82 6.05
C TRP A 75 1.59 16.17 5.62
N PRO A 76 2.02 16.33 4.36
CA PRO A 76 2.57 17.58 3.88
C PRO A 76 1.47 18.61 3.61
N GLU A 77 1.74 19.89 3.85
CA GLU A 77 0.76 20.99 3.70
C GLU A 77 0.16 21.06 2.29
N GLN A 78 0.94 20.71 1.26
CA GLN A 78 0.47 20.72 -0.13
C GLN A 78 -0.56 19.63 -0.44
N ASN A 79 -0.67 18.59 0.40
CA ASN A 79 -1.59 17.49 0.17
C ASN A 79 -2.97 17.83 0.74
N SER A 80 -4.00 17.57 -0.07
CA SER A 80 -5.39 17.70 0.39
C SER A 80 -5.72 16.72 1.52
N VAL A 81 -6.74 17.02 2.31
CA VAL A 81 -7.27 16.09 3.33
C VAL A 81 -7.67 14.74 2.71
N THR A 82 -8.25 14.76 1.50
CA THR A 82 -8.64 13.55 0.79
C THR A 82 -7.41 12.69 0.43
N THR A 83 -6.36 13.31 -0.10
CA THR A 83 -5.08 12.64 -0.36
C THR A 83 -4.48 12.06 0.93
N ALA A 84 -4.52 12.83 2.02
CA ALA A 84 -4.02 12.35 3.32
C ALA A 84 -4.78 11.10 3.81
N LYS A 85 -6.10 11.04 3.61
CA LYS A 85 -6.90 9.84 3.93
C LYS A 85 -6.56 8.67 3.02
N GLU A 86 -6.39 8.90 1.72
CA GLU A 86 -5.98 7.88 0.74
C GLU A 86 -4.68 7.21 1.20
N VAL A 87 -3.64 8.00 1.50
CA VAL A 87 -2.34 7.48 1.95
C VAL A 87 -2.44 6.82 3.33
N PHE A 88 -3.16 7.42 4.28
CA PHE A 88 -3.34 6.80 5.60
C PHE A 88 -3.97 5.40 5.51
N PHE A 89 -5.01 5.24 4.68
CA PHE A 89 -5.67 3.95 4.50
C PHE A 89 -4.83 2.98 3.66
N HIS A 90 -4.05 3.46 2.69
CA HIS A 90 -3.04 2.67 1.97
C HIS A 90 -2.06 2.02 2.94
N GLU A 91 -1.38 2.82 3.77
CA GLU A 91 -0.41 2.30 4.74
C GLU A 91 -1.08 1.40 5.79
N SER A 92 -2.32 1.73 6.19
CA SER A 92 -3.08 0.87 7.11
C SER A 92 -3.42 -0.51 6.50
N TYR A 93 -3.61 -0.58 5.18
CA TYR A 93 -3.90 -1.84 4.48
C TYR A 93 -2.71 -2.80 4.50
N HIS A 94 -1.48 -2.28 4.42
CA HIS A 94 -0.27 -3.10 4.62
C HIS A 94 -0.25 -3.74 6.01
N GLY A 95 -0.86 -3.11 7.01
CA GLY A 95 -1.08 -3.70 8.33
C GLY A 95 -2.20 -4.74 8.40
N LEU A 96 -3.21 -4.64 7.54
CA LEU A 96 -4.29 -5.63 7.40
C LEU A 96 -3.81 -6.89 6.66
N SER A 97 -2.88 -6.72 5.71
CA SER A 97 -2.32 -7.78 4.89
C SER A 97 -1.27 -8.58 5.67
N ASN A 98 -1.65 -9.77 6.14
CA ASN A 98 -0.85 -10.53 7.11
C ASN A 98 0.41 -11.16 6.51
N TYR A 99 0.31 -11.87 5.38
CA TYR A 99 1.42 -12.56 4.74
C TYR A 99 2.00 -11.76 3.57
N LEU A 100 2.66 -10.65 3.86
CA LEU A 100 3.47 -9.90 2.88
C LEU A 100 4.89 -10.48 2.76
N GLY A 101 5.65 -10.00 1.77
CA GLY A 101 6.90 -10.61 1.28
C GLY A 101 7.89 -11.05 2.37
N GLY A 102 8.16 -10.21 3.38
CA GLY A 102 9.10 -10.53 4.47
C GLY A 102 8.70 -11.77 5.29
N TRP A 103 7.40 -11.93 5.57
CA TRP A 103 6.90 -13.08 6.33
C TRP A 103 6.93 -14.37 5.52
N CYS A 104 6.54 -14.30 4.25
CA CYS A 104 6.60 -15.45 3.38
C CYS A 104 8.04 -15.87 3.08
N ALA A 105 8.94 -14.92 2.85
CA ALA A 105 10.37 -15.18 2.71
C ALA A 105 10.93 -15.96 3.92
N LYS A 106 10.60 -15.49 5.14
CA LYS A 106 10.97 -16.18 6.37
C LYS A 106 10.38 -17.58 6.49
N LEU A 107 9.09 -17.75 6.21
CA LEU A 107 8.39 -19.05 6.32
C LEU A 107 8.92 -20.08 5.32
N GLU A 108 9.25 -19.64 4.12
CA GLU A 108 9.76 -20.50 3.04
C GLU A 108 11.27 -20.68 3.07
N GLY A 109 11.99 -19.94 3.92
CA GLY A 109 13.45 -19.94 3.97
C GLY A 109 14.10 -19.39 2.70
N LYS A 110 13.47 -18.38 2.08
CA LYS A 110 13.92 -17.70 0.87
C LYS A 110 14.37 -16.27 1.18
N PRO A 111 15.27 -15.66 0.39
CA PRO A 111 15.55 -14.22 0.48
C PRO A 111 14.30 -13.38 0.22
N GLU A 112 14.18 -12.22 0.88
CA GLU A 112 13.06 -11.29 0.67
C GLU A 112 13.02 -10.75 -0.77
N GLU A 113 14.17 -10.61 -1.43
CA GLU A 113 14.26 -10.14 -2.82
C GLU A 113 13.49 -11.05 -3.80
N ASN A 114 13.26 -12.31 -3.43
CA ASN A 114 12.41 -13.22 -4.22
C ASN A 114 10.95 -12.76 -4.30
N TYR A 115 10.54 -11.81 -3.48
CA TYR A 115 9.19 -11.26 -3.39
C TYR A 115 9.10 -9.85 -4.00
N ASP A 116 10.18 -9.32 -4.56
CA ASP A 116 10.19 -7.98 -5.18
C ASP A 116 9.25 -7.93 -6.39
N SER A 117 9.20 -9.00 -7.18
CA SER A 117 8.36 -9.08 -8.39
C SER A 117 6.86 -9.03 -8.08
N ILE A 118 6.44 -9.43 -6.87
CA ILE A 118 5.03 -9.41 -6.45
C ILE A 118 4.66 -8.13 -5.69
N ARG A 119 5.61 -7.25 -5.40
CA ARG A 119 5.36 -6.01 -4.67
C ARG A 119 4.24 -5.17 -5.29
N TRP A 120 4.12 -5.18 -6.63
CA TRP A 120 3.05 -4.50 -7.35
C TRP A 120 1.65 -4.85 -6.83
N PHE A 121 1.44 -6.10 -6.41
CA PHE A 121 0.13 -6.59 -5.99
C PHE A 121 -0.21 -6.09 -4.59
N ALA A 122 0.76 -6.09 -3.68
CA ALA A 122 0.61 -5.54 -2.34
C ALA A 122 0.34 -4.03 -2.39
N GLU A 123 1.11 -3.27 -3.17
CA GLU A 123 0.93 -1.83 -3.32
C GLU A 123 -0.36 -1.48 -4.08
N GLY A 124 -0.73 -2.24 -5.12
CA GLY A 124 -1.98 -2.05 -5.86
C GLY A 124 -3.23 -2.31 -5.02
N THR A 125 -3.21 -3.35 -4.17
CA THR A 125 -4.30 -3.64 -3.23
C THR A 125 -4.41 -2.57 -2.14
N ALA A 126 -3.28 -2.11 -1.61
CA ALA A 126 -3.23 -1.00 -0.66
C ALA A 126 -3.81 0.30 -1.26
N GLU A 127 -3.43 0.66 -2.50
CA GLU A 127 -3.89 1.90 -3.12
C GLU A 127 -5.38 1.81 -3.49
N TYR A 128 -5.85 0.65 -3.97
CA TYR A 128 -7.27 0.41 -4.20
C TYR A 128 -8.10 0.55 -2.92
N PHE A 129 -7.65 -0.09 -1.84
CA PHE A 129 -8.29 0.01 -0.52
C PHE A 129 -8.26 1.44 0.02
N GLY A 130 -7.14 2.14 -0.12
CA GLY A 130 -6.95 3.52 0.31
C GLY A 130 -7.97 4.47 -0.32
N ASN A 131 -8.09 4.42 -1.65
CA ASN A 131 -9.08 5.21 -2.39
C ASN A 131 -10.52 4.81 -2.02
N TYR A 132 -10.81 3.52 -1.88
CA TYR A 132 -12.12 3.04 -1.44
C TYR A 132 -12.49 3.61 -0.07
N MET A 133 -11.65 3.40 0.95
CA MET A 133 -11.94 3.82 2.32
C MET A 133 -12.03 5.34 2.46
N ALA A 134 -11.15 6.09 1.79
CA ALA A 134 -11.24 7.55 1.75
C ALA A 134 -12.58 8.02 1.17
N ALA A 135 -13.02 7.42 0.05
CA ALA A 135 -14.33 7.72 -0.53
C ALA A 135 -15.48 7.36 0.41
N LYS A 136 -15.47 6.19 1.05
CA LYS A 136 -16.53 5.78 1.99
C LYS A 136 -16.62 6.71 3.20
N VAL A 137 -15.50 7.11 3.78
CA VAL A 137 -15.46 8.06 4.91
C VAL A 137 -15.99 9.43 4.50
N ASP A 138 -15.72 9.85 3.27
CA ASP A 138 -16.21 11.12 2.72
C ASP A 138 -17.67 11.05 2.21
N GLY A 139 -18.30 9.88 2.21
CA GLY A 139 -19.63 9.66 1.66
C GLY A 139 -19.69 9.73 0.13
N ARG A 140 -18.57 9.47 -0.54
CA ARG A 140 -18.43 9.38 -2.01
C ARG A 140 -18.45 7.94 -2.49
N ASP A 141 -18.59 7.75 -3.79
CA ASP A 141 -18.58 6.43 -4.46
C ASP A 141 -17.82 6.46 -5.80
N ASP A 142 -16.89 7.39 -5.94
CA ASP A 142 -16.11 7.71 -7.15
C ASP A 142 -14.67 7.16 -7.11
N TYR A 143 -14.34 6.28 -6.15
CA TYR A 143 -12.98 5.78 -5.95
C TYR A 143 -12.42 5.08 -7.20
N VAL A 144 -13.22 4.29 -7.92
CA VAL A 144 -12.82 3.67 -9.20
C VAL A 144 -12.48 4.74 -10.23
N GLN A 145 -13.34 5.75 -10.38
CA GLN A 145 -13.12 6.82 -11.36
C GLN A 145 -11.82 7.56 -11.07
N ARG A 146 -11.53 7.79 -9.79
CA ARG A 146 -10.31 8.46 -9.36
C ARG A 146 -9.04 7.62 -9.58
N ILE A 147 -9.10 6.31 -9.36
CA ILE A 147 -8.00 5.38 -9.67
C ILE A 147 -7.73 5.40 -11.18
N LEU A 148 -8.78 5.22 -12.00
CA LEU A 148 -8.65 5.15 -13.45
C LEU A 148 -8.25 6.49 -14.08
N GLU A 149 -8.76 7.61 -13.57
CA GLU A 149 -8.35 8.96 -14.00
C GLU A 149 -6.87 9.17 -13.76
N LYS A 150 -6.37 8.92 -12.55
CA LYS A 150 -4.95 9.10 -12.22
C LYS A 150 -4.07 8.17 -13.03
N ALA A 151 -4.44 6.88 -13.14
CA ALA A 151 -3.72 5.93 -13.97
C ALA A 151 -3.70 6.36 -15.46
N TYR A 152 -4.82 6.83 -16.00
CA TYR A 152 -4.87 7.32 -17.38
C TYR A 152 -3.95 8.53 -17.58
N LEU A 153 -4.02 9.53 -16.69
CA LEU A 153 -3.22 10.75 -16.79
C LEU A 153 -1.72 10.47 -16.64
N ASP A 154 -1.33 9.67 -15.64
CA ASP A 154 0.06 9.31 -15.39
C ASP A 154 0.64 8.48 -16.55
N TYR A 155 -0.16 7.61 -17.17
CA TYR A 155 0.26 6.79 -18.31
C TYR A 155 0.61 7.65 -19.54
N GLN A 156 -0.09 8.78 -19.72
CA GLN A 156 0.23 9.72 -20.79
C GLN A 156 1.55 10.47 -20.57
N THR A 157 1.95 10.66 -19.32
CA THR A 157 3.18 11.39 -18.98
C THR A 157 4.39 10.48 -18.89
N GLU A 158 4.23 9.25 -18.36
CA GLU A 158 5.33 8.32 -18.08
C GLU A 158 4.94 6.87 -18.46
N PRO A 159 4.82 6.56 -19.77
CA PRO A 159 4.46 5.22 -20.22
C PRO A 159 5.62 4.24 -19.97
N GLY A 160 5.51 3.40 -18.93
CA GLY A 160 6.43 2.26 -18.73
C GLY A 160 6.80 1.91 -17.29
N GLU A 161 6.39 2.68 -16.28
CA GLU A 161 6.77 2.43 -14.87
C GLU A 161 5.66 1.77 -14.03
N LEU A 162 5.05 0.69 -14.53
CA LEU A 162 3.99 -0.06 -13.81
C LEU A 162 4.39 -0.41 -12.37
N PHE A 163 5.65 -0.78 -12.13
CA PHE A 163 6.11 -1.20 -10.81
C PHE A 163 6.43 -0.07 -9.83
N ALA A 164 6.54 1.18 -10.31
CA ALA A 164 6.83 2.32 -9.45
C ALA A 164 5.59 3.16 -9.11
N ASN A 165 4.48 3.00 -9.85
CA ASN A 165 3.28 3.80 -9.66
C ASN A 165 2.12 2.97 -9.09
N ALA A 166 1.71 3.27 -7.86
CA ALA A 166 0.62 2.60 -7.16
C ALA A 166 -0.75 2.77 -7.86
N TYR A 167 -0.98 3.87 -8.60
CA TYR A 167 -2.22 4.04 -9.38
C TYR A 167 -2.28 3.08 -10.57
N PHE A 168 -1.17 2.82 -11.26
CA PHE A 168 -1.14 1.81 -12.32
C PHE A 168 -1.45 0.42 -11.76
N GLN A 169 -0.92 0.11 -10.57
CA GLN A 169 -1.13 -1.16 -9.89
C GLN A 169 -2.57 -1.32 -9.40
N ALA A 170 -3.18 -0.26 -8.85
CA ALA A 170 -4.58 -0.24 -8.46
C ALA A 170 -5.52 -0.34 -9.67
N ALA A 171 -5.16 0.28 -10.80
CA ALA A 171 -5.89 0.12 -12.06
C ALA A 171 -5.81 -1.34 -12.54
N ALA A 172 -4.61 -1.92 -12.63
CA ALA A 172 -4.42 -3.33 -12.95
C ALA A 172 -5.26 -4.26 -12.04
N LEU A 173 -5.28 -4.00 -10.74
CA LEU A 173 -6.13 -4.73 -9.80
C LEU A 173 -7.63 -4.53 -10.08
N HIS A 174 -8.06 -3.31 -10.42
CA HIS A 174 -9.45 -3.08 -10.79
C HIS A 174 -9.85 -3.84 -12.06
N LEU A 175 -8.96 -3.91 -13.06
CA LEU A 175 -9.19 -4.75 -14.25
C LEU A 175 -9.34 -6.24 -13.86
N MET A 176 -8.55 -6.73 -12.89
CA MET A 176 -8.72 -8.09 -12.35
C MET A 176 -10.10 -8.30 -11.71
N VAL A 177 -10.63 -7.28 -11.02
CA VAL A 177 -11.98 -7.32 -10.44
C VAL A 177 -13.03 -7.39 -11.53
N GLU A 178 -12.95 -6.53 -12.55
CA GLU A 178 -13.91 -6.51 -13.67
C GLU A 178 -13.91 -7.83 -14.45
N ARG A 179 -12.73 -8.46 -14.58
CA ARG A 179 -12.56 -9.75 -15.26
C ARG A 179 -12.84 -10.96 -14.37
N GLY A 180 -13.14 -10.75 -13.09
CA GLY A 180 -13.44 -11.83 -12.14
C GLY A 180 -12.25 -12.70 -11.73
N VAL A 181 -11.02 -12.24 -11.92
CA VAL A 181 -9.78 -12.92 -11.45
C VAL A 181 -9.67 -12.86 -9.92
N VAL A 182 -10.13 -11.76 -9.35
CA VAL A 182 -10.35 -11.56 -7.91
C VAL A 182 -11.70 -10.86 -7.72
N THR A 183 -12.25 -10.93 -6.52
CA THR A 183 -13.41 -10.14 -6.12
C THR A 183 -13.00 -8.89 -5.37
N GLN A 184 -13.82 -7.85 -5.44
CA GLN A 184 -13.61 -6.67 -4.60
C GLN A 184 -13.60 -7.02 -3.10
N ALA A 185 -14.41 -7.98 -2.66
CA ALA A 185 -14.46 -8.37 -1.26
C ALA A 185 -13.11 -8.91 -0.78
N GLU A 186 -12.49 -9.81 -1.55
CA GLU A 186 -11.15 -10.36 -1.26
C GLU A 186 -10.07 -9.27 -1.19
N VAL A 187 -10.17 -8.23 -2.04
CA VAL A 187 -9.29 -7.05 -1.97
C VAL A 187 -9.54 -6.26 -0.69
N LEU A 188 -10.80 -5.99 -0.34
CA LEU A 188 -11.11 -5.11 0.78
C LEU A 188 -10.86 -5.76 2.15
N ASP A 189 -11.00 -7.07 2.26
CA ASP A 189 -10.80 -7.80 3.52
C ASP A 189 -9.37 -8.35 3.70
N GLY A 190 -8.51 -8.23 2.69
CA GLY A 190 -7.11 -8.66 2.73
C GLY A 190 -6.91 -10.17 2.66
N SER A 191 -7.96 -10.95 2.40
CA SER A 191 -7.90 -12.42 2.38
C SER A 191 -7.00 -12.99 1.29
N LEU A 192 -6.67 -12.18 0.27
CA LEU A 192 -5.66 -12.48 -0.74
C LEU A 192 -4.27 -12.74 -0.14
N PHE A 193 -4.01 -12.26 1.07
CA PHE A 193 -2.73 -12.37 1.80
C PHE A 193 -2.85 -13.24 3.06
N HIS A 194 -3.78 -14.20 3.09
CA HIS A 194 -3.93 -15.16 4.21
C HIS A 194 -3.03 -16.40 4.12
N ASP A 195 -2.31 -16.56 3.00
CA ASP A 195 -1.23 -17.52 2.84
C ASP A 195 -0.19 -16.96 1.87
N CYS A 196 0.92 -17.67 1.68
CA CYS A 196 2.02 -17.26 0.80
C CYS A 196 1.83 -17.63 -0.68
N SER A 197 0.72 -18.29 -1.04
CA SER A 197 0.47 -18.70 -2.43
C SER A 197 0.11 -17.53 -3.35
N TYR A 198 -0.23 -16.36 -2.79
CA TYR A 198 -0.50 -15.14 -3.55
C TYR A 198 0.65 -14.78 -4.49
N VAL A 199 1.89 -15.10 -4.11
CA VAL A 199 3.09 -14.85 -4.94
C VAL A 199 3.02 -15.63 -6.24
N GLU A 200 2.70 -16.92 -6.17
CA GLU A 200 2.59 -17.76 -7.35
C GLU A 200 1.32 -17.45 -8.15
N ARG A 201 0.21 -17.15 -7.45
CA ARG A 201 -1.10 -16.85 -8.05
C ARG A 201 -1.09 -15.56 -8.87
N PHE A 202 -0.39 -14.54 -8.38
CA PHE A 202 -0.35 -13.20 -8.97
C PHE A 202 1.00 -12.85 -9.58
N ASP A 203 1.83 -13.86 -9.85
CA ASP A 203 3.09 -13.72 -10.57
C ASP A 203 2.81 -13.16 -11.99
N PRO A 204 3.53 -12.13 -12.45
CA PRO A 204 3.38 -11.56 -13.79
C PRO A 204 3.53 -12.56 -14.95
N ASP A 205 4.19 -13.71 -14.72
CA ASP A 205 4.33 -14.77 -15.73
C ASP A 205 3.06 -15.66 -15.86
N GLN A 206 2.10 -15.57 -14.93
CA GLN A 206 0.80 -16.26 -15.07
C GLN A 206 0.00 -15.67 -16.24
N SER A 207 -0.66 -16.51 -17.03
CA SER A 207 -1.35 -16.07 -18.26
C SER A 207 -2.38 -14.97 -18.02
N ASP A 208 -3.18 -15.10 -16.97
CA ASP A 208 -4.23 -14.13 -16.65
C ASP A 208 -3.61 -12.82 -16.19
N ILE A 209 -2.54 -12.86 -15.41
CA ILE A 209 -1.85 -11.67 -14.89
C ILE A 209 -1.10 -10.96 -16.00
N LYS A 210 -0.42 -11.71 -16.87
CA LYS A 210 0.22 -11.16 -18.06
C LYS A 210 -0.78 -10.38 -18.92
N TYR A 211 -1.98 -10.92 -19.12
CA TYR A 211 -3.03 -10.21 -19.85
C TYR A 211 -3.40 -8.89 -19.15
N ILE A 212 -3.57 -8.89 -17.82
CA ILE A 212 -3.83 -7.66 -17.05
C ILE A 212 -2.73 -6.62 -17.28
N PHE A 213 -1.47 -7.05 -17.25
CA PHE A 213 -0.32 -6.17 -17.42
C PHE A 213 -0.23 -5.57 -18.82
N GLU A 214 -0.65 -6.33 -19.84
CA GLU A 214 -0.69 -5.86 -21.22
C GLU A 214 -1.86 -4.89 -21.48
N ASN A 215 -2.91 -4.90 -20.66
CA ASN A 215 -4.17 -4.20 -20.95
C ASN A 215 -4.65 -3.20 -19.88
N PHE A 216 -4.01 -3.10 -18.70
CA PHE A 216 -4.45 -2.17 -17.64
C PHE A 216 -4.41 -0.68 -18.05
N GLY A 217 -3.64 -0.36 -19.09
CA GLY A 217 -3.52 0.98 -19.64
C GLY A 217 -4.59 1.34 -20.67
N ASP A 218 -5.37 0.36 -21.14
CA ASP A 218 -6.44 0.56 -22.15
C ASP A 218 -7.70 1.14 -21.51
N ILE A 219 -7.53 2.35 -20.97
CA ILE A 219 -8.55 3.17 -20.34
C ILE A 219 -9.01 4.22 -21.35
N GLU A 220 -10.32 4.34 -21.51
CA GLU A 220 -10.99 5.29 -22.40
C GLU A 220 -11.86 6.26 -21.61
N ILE A 221 -12.11 7.43 -22.20
CA ILE A 221 -13.06 8.42 -21.68
C ILE A 221 -14.35 8.29 -22.49
N VAL A 222 -15.42 7.81 -21.84
CA VAL A 222 -16.75 7.63 -22.42
C VAL A 222 -17.76 8.33 -21.53
N ASP A 223 -18.48 9.32 -22.09
CA ASP A 223 -19.46 10.14 -21.37
C ASP A 223 -18.88 10.76 -20.07
N ASP A 224 -17.69 11.38 -20.18
CA ASP A 224 -16.94 12.00 -19.08
C ASP A 224 -16.54 11.03 -17.93
N ALA A 225 -16.53 9.72 -18.20
CA ALA A 225 -16.11 8.69 -17.25
C ALA A 225 -14.95 7.85 -17.80
N TYR A 226 -14.02 7.51 -16.92
CA TYR A 226 -12.89 6.62 -17.22
C TYR A 226 -13.33 5.16 -17.08
N LYS A 227 -13.11 4.36 -18.12
CA LYS A 227 -13.51 2.95 -18.18
C LYS A 227 -12.50 2.15 -18.99
N TYR A 228 -12.41 0.86 -18.74
CA TYR A 228 -11.68 -0.04 -19.63
C TYR A 228 -12.37 -0.20 -20.98
N SER A 229 -11.58 -0.38 -22.03
CA SER A 229 -12.10 -0.74 -23.35
C SER A 229 -12.79 -2.12 -23.31
N ASP A 230 -13.71 -2.37 -24.25
CA ASP A 230 -14.35 -3.68 -24.38
C ASP A 230 -13.34 -4.81 -24.64
N GLU A 231 -12.25 -4.50 -25.35
CA GLU A 231 -11.16 -5.44 -25.62
C GLU A 231 -10.47 -5.83 -24.31
N ALA A 232 -10.06 -4.85 -23.48
CA ALA A 232 -9.41 -5.11 -22.19
C ALA A 232 -10.32 -5.90 -21.23
N LEU A 233 -11.64 -5.71 -21.30
CA LEU A 233 -12.61 -6.40 -20.46
C LEU A 233 -12.90 -7.83 -20.91
N ASN A 234 -12.90 -8.11 -22.22
CA ASN A 234 -13.43 -9.37 -22.75
C ASN A 234 -12.39 -10.25 -23.47
N GLY A 235 -11.31 -9.66 -23.97
CA GLY A 235 -10.24 -10.34 -24.71
C GLY A 235 -10.59 -10.75 -26.14
#